data_AF-A0AAQ4EXV4-F1
#
_entry.id   AF-A0AAQ4EXV4-F1
#
_cell.length_a   1.000
_cell.length_b   1.000
_cell.length_c   1.000
_cell.angle_alpha   90.00
_cell.angle_beta   90.00
_cell.angle_gamma   90.00
#
_symmetry.space_group_name_H-M   'P 1'
#
loop_
_entity.id
_entity.type
_entity.pdbx_description
1 polymer ?
#
loop_
_entity_poly.entity_id
_entity_poly.type
_entity_poly.pdbx_seq_one_letter_code
_entity_poly.pdbx_strand_id
1 'polypeptide(L)' 'MAFCCVDRKTPAVDKIRRMMAFGASIDWREALQMAAGTPTVSAQPLLEYYEPLFVWLRRENSKLNNSIGW' A
#
# COMPACT_ATOMS: atom_id res chain seq x y z
N MET A 1 -10.20 12.77 8.89
CA MET A 1 -9.20 11.91 8.23
C MET A 1 -8.66 10.97 9.30
N ALA A 2 -9.15 9.74 9.35
CA ALA A 2 -8.71 8.76 10.35
C ALA A 2 -7.44 8.08 9.83
N PHE A 3 -6.38 8.10 10.64
CA PHE A 3 -5.19 7.30 10.37
C PHE A 3 -5.56 5.82 10.53
N CYS A 4 -5.24 4.99 9.52
CA CYS A 4 -5.53 3.56 9.60
C CYS A 4 -4.61 2.90 10.62
N CYS A 5 -5.21 2.24 11.63
CA CYS A 5 -4.48 1.44 12.61
C CYS A 5 -4.90 -0.02 12.46
N VAL A 6 -3.95 -0.89 12.12
CA VAL A 6 -4.18 -2.34 12.08
C VAL A 6 -3.86 -2.91 13.46
N ASP A 7 -4.88 -3.07 14.30
CA ASP A 7 -4.74 -3.70 15.62
C ASP A 7 -4.97 -5.22 15.57
N ARG A 8 -4.60 -5.90 16.67
CA ARG A 8 -4.66 -7.37 16.81
C ARG A 8 -6.07 -7.97 16.62
N LYS A 9 -7.12 -7.19 16.89
CA LYS A 9 -8.53 -7.63 16.83
C LYS A 9 -9.16 -7.34 15.47
N THR A 10 -8.43 -6.73 14.53
CA THR A 10 -8.97 -6.44 13.20
C THR A 10 -9.07 -7.72 12.34
N PRO A 11 -10.14 -7.86 11.53
CA PRO A 11 -10.25 -8.94 10.54
C PRO A 11 -9.08 -8.96 9.53
N ALA A 12 -8.40 -7.83 9.35
CA ALA A 12 -7.21 -7.72 8.51
C ALA A 12 -6.06 -8.60 9.02
N VAL A 13 -5.85 -8.67 10.33
CA VAL A 13 -4.80 -9.52 10.92
C VAL A 13 -5.10 -11.00 10.69
N ASP A 14 -6.35 -11.43 10.78
CA ASP A 14 -6.72 -12.83 10.53
C ASP A 14 -6.60 -13.22 9.05
N LYS A 15 -6.81 -12.28 8.13
CA LYS A 15 -6.50 -12.47 6.70
C LYS A 15 -4.99 -12.68 6.50
N ILE A 16 -4.16 -11.84 7.11
CA ILE A 16 -2.69 -11.94 7.03
C ILE A 16 -2.19 -13.24 7.65
N ARG A 17 -2.68 -13.62 8.83
CA ARG A 17 -2.31 -14.89 9.49
C ARG A 17 -2.60 -16.11 8.62
N ARG A 18 -3.79 -16.16 8.00
CA ARG A 18 -4.17 -17.26 7.10
C ARG A 18 -3.25 -17.34 5.90
N MET A 19 -2.97 -16.22 5.24
CA MET A 19 -2.01 -16.17 4.13
C MET A 19 -0.62 -16.65 4.57
N MET A 20 -0.09 -16.15 5.69
CA MET A 20 1.26 -16.50 6.17
C MET A 20 1.39 -17.98 6.55
N ALA A 21 0.31 -18.63 6.99
CA ALA A 21 0.32 -20.05 7.36
C ALA A 21 0.74 -20.97 6.20
N PHE A 22 0.55 -20.54 4.95
CA PHE A 22 0.99 -21.30 3.77
C PHE A 22 2.50 -21.21 3.51
N GLY A 23 3.19 -20.17 4.00
CA GLY A 23 4.61 -19.96 3.71
C GLY A 23 4.93 -20.05 2.21
N ALA A 24 5.91 -20.88 1.86
CA ALA A 24 6.32 -21.12 0.47
C ALA A 24 5.58 -22.29 -0.21
N SER A 25 4.52 -22.84 0.40
CA SER A 25 3.80 -24.00 -0.15
C SER A 25 2.84 -23.68 -1.30
N ILE A 26 2.50 -22.40 -1.51
CA ILE A 26 1.60 -21.92 -2.58
C ILE A 26 2.31 -20.90 -3.47
N ASP A 27 1.83 -20.69 -4.70
CA ASP A 27 2.33 -19.62 -5.58
C ASP A 27 2.08 -18.26 -4.91
N TRP A 28 3.07 -17.38 -4.98
CA TRP A 28 3.01 -16.06 -4.33
C TRP A 28 1.82 -15.22 -4.81
N ARG A 29 1.30 -15.45 -6.03
CA ARG A 29 0.11 -14.77 -6.56
C ARG A 29 -1.17 -15.27 -5.89
N GLU A 30 -1.22 -16.53 -5.49
CA GLU A 30 -2.33 -17.05 -4.69
C GLU A 30 -2.30 -16.45 -3.29
N ALA A 31 -1.12 -16.36 -2.68
CA ALA A 31 -0.93 -15.66 -1.41
C ALA A 31 -1.34 -14.18 -1.53
N LEU A 32 -0.95 -13.49 -2.61
CA LEU A 32 -1.32 -12.10 -2.86
C LEU A 32 -2.83 -11.95 -3.07
N GLN A 33 -3.47 -12.85 -3.80
CA GLN A 33 -4.94 -12.87 -3.95
C GLN A 33 -5.63 -13.00 -2.58
N MET A 34 -5.11 -13.86 -1.71
CA MET A 34 -5.65 -14.03 -0.36
C MET A 34 -5.50 -12.78 0.51
N ALA A 35 -4.46 -11.96 0.31
CA ALA A 35 -4.18 -10.77 1.14
C ALA A 35 -4.73 -9.47 0.56
N ALA A 36 -4.52 -9.22 -0.72
CA ALA A 36 -4.85 -7.97 -1.41
C ALA A 36 -6.08 -8.10 -2.33
N GLY A 37 -6.61 -9.31 -2.54
CA GLY A 37 -7.77 -9.53 -3.42
C GLY A 37 -7.46 -9.48 -4.91
N THR A 38 -6.18 -9.44 -5.27
CA THR A 38 -5.69 -9.45 -6.65
C THR A 38 -4.46 -10.37 -6.76
N PRO A 39 -4.24 -11.08 -7.89
CA PRO A 39 -3.05 -11.88 -8.09
C PRO A 39 -1.88 -11.06 -8.69
N THR A 40 -2.08 -9.76 -8.92
CA THR A 40 -1.11 -8.88 -9.60
C THR A 40 -0.59 -7.79 -8.67
N VAL A 41 0.71 -7.52 -8.74
CA VAL A 41 1.31 -6.39 -8.04
C VAL A 41 0.85 -5.07 -8.66
N SER A 42 0.45 -4.11 -7.81
CA SER A 42 0.08 -2.76 -8.22
C SER A 42 0.71 -1.74 -7.27
N ALA A 43 1.25 -0.66 -7.84
CA ALA A 43 1.73 0.49 -7.08
C ALA A 43 0.60 1.41 -6.60
N GLN A 44 -0.64 1.17 -7.06
CA GLN A 44 -1.78 2.05 -6.79
C GLN A 44 -2.03 2.31 -5.29
N PRO A 45 -2.06 1.31 -4.39
CA PRO A 45 -2.27 1.57 -2.96
C PRO A 45 -1.18 2.44 -2.33
N LEU A 46 0.06 2.35 -2.83
CA LEU A 46 1.17 3.18 -2.39
C LEU A 46 1.00 4.63 -2.85
N LEU A 47 0.59 4.83 -4.11
CA LEU A 47 0.30 6.16 -4.66
C LEU A 47 -0.87 6.83 -3.94
N GLU A 48 -1.93 6.08 -3.61
CA GLU A 48 -3.07 6.57 -2.84
C GLU A 48 -2.66 7.02 -1.43
N TYR A 49 -1.80 6.25 -0.76
CA TYR A 49 -1.28 6.63 0.56
C TYR A 49 -0.51 7.97 0.53
N TYR A 50 0.29 8.18 -0.51
CA TYR A 50 1.12 9.39 -0.67
C TYR A 50 0.45 10.52 -1.46
N GLU A 51 -0.77 10.36 -1.98
CA GLU A 51 -1.45 11.36 -2.79
C GLU A 51 -1.49 12.75 -2.11
N PRO A 52 -1.83 12.89 -0.81
CA PRO A 52 -1.89 14.22 -0.18
C PRO A 52 -0.52 14.90 -0.14
N LEU A 53 0.55 14.12 0.10
CA LEU A 53 1.93 14.61 0.09
C LEU A 53 2.35 15.00 -1.33
N PHE A 54 2.02 14.17 -2.32
CA PHE A 54 2.33 14.43 -3.72
C PHE A 54 1.69 15.73 -4.21
N VAL A 55 0.40 15.96 -3.89
CA VAL A 55 -0.31 17.20 -4.21
C VAL A 55 0.37 18.40 -3.55
N TRP A 56 0.74 18.28 -2.27
CA TRP A 56 1.44 19.34 -1.55
C TRP A 56 2.81 19.65 -2.18
N LEU A 57 3.61 18.62 -2.47
CA LEU A 57 4.95 18.76 -3.07
C LEU A 57 4.90 19.45 -4.43
N ARG A 58 3.93 19.09 -5.28
CA ARG A 58 3.75 19.74 -6.59
C ARG A 58 3.49 21.23 -6.42
N ARG A 59 2.59 21.61 -5.51
CA ARG A 59 2.29 23.01 -5.23
C ARG A 59 3.53 23.75 -4.71
N GLU A 60 4.25 23.15 -3.79
CA GLU A 60 5.39 23.82 -3.14
C GLU A 60 6.60 23.95 -4.07
N ASN A 61 6.89 22.94 -4.88
CA ASN A 61 7.93 23.02 -5.92
C ASN A 61 7.62 24.09 -6.96
N SER A 62 6.35 24.23 -7.38
CA SER A 62 5.95 25.30 -8.30
C SER A 62 6.11 26.69 -7.67
N LYS A 63 5.79 26.86 -6.39
CA LYS A 63 5.99 28.15 -5.68
C LYS A 63 7.46 28.54 -5.58
N LEU A 64 8.34 27.56 -5.36
CA LEU A 64 9.78 27.77 -5.17
C LEU A 64 10.56 27.77 -6.50
N ASN A 65 9.88 27.53 -7.62
CA ASN A 65 10.48 27.37 -8.95
C ASN A 65 11.61 26.31 -8.98
N ASN A 66 11.43 25.22 -8.22
CA ASN A 66 12.38 24.12 -8.15
C ASN A 66 12.40 23.33 -9.48
N SER A 67 13.60 23.05 -10.00
CA SER A 67 13.77 22.10 -11.09
C SER A 67 13.55 20.67 -10.58
N ILE A 68 12.66 19.92 -11.23
CA ILE A 68 12.40 18.52 -10.92
C ILE A 68 13.28 17.65 -11.83
N GLY A 69 14.04 16.73 -11.25
CA GLY A 69 15.03 15.92 -11.95
C GLY A 69 16.44 16.28 -11.51
N TRP A 70 17.44 15.80 -12.25
CA TRP A 70 18.86 16.14 -12.07
C TRP A 70 19.32 17.09 -13.17
#